data_AF-A0A1G6QEU9-F1
#
_entry.id   AF-A0A1G6QEU9-F1
#
_cell.length_a   1.000
_cell.length_b   1.000
_cell.length_c   1.000
_cell.angle_alpha   90.00
_cell.angle_beta   90.00
_cell.angle_gamma   90.00
#
_symmetry.space_group_name_H-M   'P 1'
#
loop_
_entity.id
_entity.type
_entity.pdbx_description
1 polymer ?
#
loop_
_entity_poly.entity_id
_entity_poly.type
_entity_poly.pdbx_seq_one_letter_code
_entity_poly.pdbx_strand_id
1 'polypeptide(L)'
;MFEDFFSNLVGGFARLVVGGFLIWMVFILFLFFKELFTPGDIQIRDYLYRAWKRFLFSFELSAYGGMIVAPIMMQKSEEEVAQYTVMMVLAILASALFLYIRYQSGRLFGFRRR
;
A
#
# COMPACT_ATOMS: atom_id res chain seq x y z
N MET A 1 -21.72 16.50 11.78
CA MET A 1 -20.42 17.16 11.50
C MET A 1 -19.23 16.33 11.96
N PHE A 2 -19.02 16.09 13.26
CA PHE A 2 -17.89 15.25 13.72
C PHE A 2 -18.01 13.79 13.27
N GLU A 3 -19.23 13.23 13.35
CA GLU A 3 -19.52 11.87 12.90
C GLU A 3 -19.31 11.69 11.39
N ASP A 4 -19.79 12.65 10.57
CA ASP A 4 -19.58 12.64 9.12
C ASP A 4 -18.09 12.77 8.75
N PHE A 5 -17.35 13.63 9.45
CA PHE A 5 -15.91 13.77 9.27
C PHE A 5 -15.17 12.48 9.64
N PHE A 6 -15.50 11.88 10.78
CA PHE A 6 -14.88 10.64 11.23
C PHE A 6 -15.19 9.48 10.28
N SER A 7 -16.44 9.37 9.82
CA SER A 7 -16.87 8.39 8.81
C SER A 7 -16.09 8.55 7.50
N ASN A 8 -15.95 9.79 7.01
CA ASN A 8 -15.17 10.10 5.81
C ASN A 8 -13.68 9.77 5.98
N LEU A 9 -13.12 10.04 7.16
CA LEU A 9 -11.73 9.73 7.49
C LEU A 9 -11.47 8.23 7.53
N VAL A 10 -12.32 7.49 8.24
CA VAL A 10 -12.24 6.03 8.30
C VAL A 10 -12.47 5.42 6.91
N GLY A 11 -13.42 5.94 6.14
CA GLY A 11 -13.71 5.47 4.78
C GLY A 11 -12.53 5.71 3.82
N GLY A 12 -11.91 6.90 3.85
CA GLY A 12 -10.72 7.20 3.06
C GLY A 12 -9.53 6.34 3.45
N PHE A 13 -9.30 6.14 4.75
CA PHE A 13 -8.26 5.26 5.27
C PHE A 13 -8.48 3.80 4.86
N ALA A 14 -9.71 3.29 5.02
CA ALA A 14 -10.06 1.93 4.67
C ALA A 14 -9.83 1.65 3.18
N ARG A 15 -10.18 2.58 2.29
CA ARG A 15 -9.92 2.43 0.84
C ARG A 15 -8.42 2.29 0.54
N LEU A 16 -7.55 3.07 1.20
CA LEU A 16 -6.10 2.96 1.04
C LEU A 16 -5.55 1.63 1.57
N VAL A 17 -6.00 1.20 2.76
CA VAL A 17 -5.57 -0.06 3.38
C VAL A 17 -6.02 -1.27 2.57
N VAL A 18 -7.29 -1.29 2.16
CA VAL A 18 -7.85 -2.36 1.32
C VAL A 18 -7.13 -2.41 -0.02
N GLY A 19 -6.87 -1.25 -0.64
CA GLY A 19 -6.06 -1.19 -1.86
C GLY A 19 -4.67 -1.80 -1.67
N GLY A 20 -3.98 -1.43 -0.58
CA GLY A 20 -2.65 -1.97 -0.24
C GLY A 20 -2.65 -3.47 -0.02
N PHE A 21 -3.70 -3.98 0.62
CA PHE A 21 -3.88 -5.40 0.87
C PHE A 21 -4.18 -6.18 -0.40
N LEU A 22 -5.01 -5.65 -1.31
CA LEU A 22 -5.29 -6.27 -2.60
C LEU A 22 -4.02 -6.39 -3.47
N ILE A 23 -3.23 -5.32 -3.54
CA ILE A 23 -1.95 -5.32 -4.25
C ILE A 23 -0.98 -6.32 -3.61
N TRP A 24 -0.95 -6.39 -2.28
CA TRP A 24 -0.15 -7.39 -1.58
C TRP A 24 -0.56 -8.82 -1.92
N MET A 25 -1.87 -9.09 -1.97
CA MET A 25 -2.38 -10.42 -2.29
C MET A 25 -1.91 -10.87 -3.67
N VAL A 26 -1.92 -9.98 -4.67
CA VAL A 26 -1.35 -10.25 -6.00
C VAL A 26 0.14 -10.59 -5.91
N PHE A 27 0.92 -9.86 -5.11
CA PHE A 27 2.33 -10.16 -4.89
C PHE A 27 2.59 -11.51 -4.21
N ILE A 28 1.72 -11.90 -3.28
CA ILE A 28 1.80 -13.20 -2.58
C ILE A 28 1.46 -14.33 -3.53
N LEU A 29 0.39 -14.20 -4.34
CA LEU A 29 0.05 -15.17 -5.37
C LEU A 29 1.25 -15.37 -6.32
N PHE A 30 1.84 -14.28 -6.81
CA PHE A 30 3.03 -14.37 -7.66
C PHE A 30 4.22 -15.05 -6.95
N LEU A 31 4.40 -14.84 -5.65
CA LEU A 31 5.44 -15.51 -4.86
C LEU A 31 5.18 -17.01 -4.77
N PHE A 32 3.94 -17.40 -4.44
CA PHE A 32 3.52 -18.80 -4.38
C PHE A 32 3.68 -19.51 -5.72
N PHE A 33 3.24 -18.89 -6.82
CA PHE A 33 3.43 -19.41 -8.16
C PHE A 33 4.92 -19.67 -8.41
N LYS A 34 5.78 -18.68 -8.14
CA LYS A 34 7.24 -18.86 -8.33
C LYS A 34 7.79 -20.01 -7.48
N GLU A 35 7.38 -20.13 -6.22
CA GLU A 35 7.88 -21.17 -5.33
C GLU A 35 7.40 -22.56 -5.74
N LEU A 36 6.16 -22.71 -6.22
CA LEU A 36 5.62 -23.98 -6.73
C LEU A 36 6.40 -24.54 -7.93
N PHE A 37 6.96 -23.66 -8.77
CA PHE A 37 7.74 -24.06 -9.94
C PHE A 37 9.25 -24.10 -9.69
N THR A 38 9.72 -23.82 -8.47
CA THR A 38 11.15 -23.87 -8.13
C THR A 38 11.45 -25.14 -7.33
N PRO A 39 12.20 -26.11 -7.88
CA PRO A 39 12.60 -27.29 -7.13
C PRO A 39 13.61 -26.92 -6.04
N GLY A 40 13.25 -27.12 -4.77
CA GLY A 40 14.10 -26.88 -3.60
C GLY A 40 13.32 -26.80 -2.28
N ASP A 41 14.02 -26.88 -1.15
CA ASP A 41 13.42 -26.74 0.18
C ASP A 41 12.98 -25.30 0.45
N ILE A 42 11.75 -25.13 0.94
CA ILE A 42 11.21 -23.82 1.31
C ILE A 42 11.82 -23.38 2.63
N GLN A 43 12.75 -22.43 2.58
CA GLN A 43 13.21 -21.73 3.78
C GLN A 43 12.15 -20.72 4.24
N ILE A 44 11.34 -21.12 5.22
CA ILE A 44 10.20 -20.33 5.75
C ILE A 44 10.61 -18.91 6.14
N ARG A 45 11.78 -18.75 6.78
CA ARG A 45 12.29 -17.43 7.21
C ARG A 45 12.50 -16.49 6.02
N ASP A 46 13.12 -16.98 4.97
CA ASP A 46 13.43 -16.19 3.77
C ASP A 46 12.16 -15.91 2.96
N TYR A 47 11.22 -16.85 2.96
CA TYR A 47 9.87 -16.64 2.41
C TYR A 47 9.13 -15.51 3.14
N LEU A 48 9.03 -15.58 4.48
CA LEU A 48 8.37 -14.57 5.30
C LEU A 48 9.01 -13.19 5.14
N TYR A 49 10.34 -13.13 5.06
CA TYR A 49 11.05 -11.87 4.82
C TYR A 49 10.74 -11.28 3.44
N ARG A 50 10.67 -12.11 2.38
CA ARG A 50 10.25 -11.67 1.04
C ARG A 50 8.79 -11.19 1.05
N ALA A 51 7.89 -11.93 1.69
CA ALA A 51 6.48 -11.59 1.82
C ALA A 51 6.29 -10.26 2.58
N TRP A 52 7.02 -10.06 3.67
CA TRP A 52 7.02 -8.82 4.46
C TRP A 52 7.51 -7.62 3.66
N LYS A 53 8.58 -7.77 2.87
CA LYS A 53 9.04 -6.69 1.98
C LYS A 53 7.99 -6.31 0.95
N ARG A 54 7.34 -7.29 0.34
CA ARG A 54 6.27 -7.06 -0.65
C ARG A 54 5.03 -6.44 0.00
N PHE A 55 4.76 -6.75 1.27
CA PHE A 55 3.72 -6.11 2.07
C PHE A 55 4.02 -4.62 2.24
N LEU A 56 5.20 -4.26 2.73
CA LEU A 56 5.56 -2.85 2.85
C LEU A 56 5.53 -2.13 1.49
N PHE A 57 5.97 -2.80 0.42
CA PHE A 57 5.93 -2.25 -0.93
C PHE A 57 4.51 -1.97 -1.41
N SER A 58 3.56 -2.86 -1.14
CA SER A 58 2.19 -2.71 -1.63
C SER A 58 1.49 -1.53 -0.97
N PHE A 59 1.70 -1.33 0.32
CA PHE A 59 1.15 -0.17 1.03
C PHE A 59 1.79 1.14 0.58
N GLU A 60 3.09 1.13 0.26
CA GLU A 60 3.75 2.27 -0.37
C GLU A 60 3.14 2.55 -1.76
N LEU A 61 2.95 1.52 -2.57
CA LEU A 61 2.35 1.65 -3.90
C LEU A 61 0.91 2.17 -3.83
N SER A 62 0.14 1.76 -2.81
CA SER A 62 -1.20 2.27 -2.58
C SER A 62 -1.23 3.69 -2.03
N ALA A 63 -0.25 4.10 -1.22
CA ALA A 63 -0.12 5.50 -0.81
C ALA A 63 0.17 6.39 -2.02
N TYR A 64 1.14 6.01 -2.86
CA TYR A 64 1.44 6.74 -4.10
C TYR A 64 0.30 6.72 -5.11
N GLY A 65 -0.32 5.55 -5.32
CA GLY A 65 -1.49 5.40 -6.16
C GLY A 65 -2.67 6.21 -5.63
N GLY A 66 -2.86 6.26 -4.31
CA GLY A 66 -3.89 7.06 -3.66
C GLY A 66 -3.76 8.55 -3.94
N MET A 67 -2.54 9.09 -4.04
CA MET A 67 -2.32 10.50 -4.42
C MET A 67 -2.79 10.81 -5.84
N ILE A 68 -2.81 9.82 -6.74
CA ILE A 68 -3.26 10.00 -8.13
C ILE A 68 -4.74 9.66 -8.29
N VAL A 69 -5.19 8.58 -7.67
CA VAL A 69 -6.57 8.08 -7.78
C VAL A 69 -7.55 9.01 -7.06
N ALA A 70 -7.19 9.56 -5.89
CA ALA A 70 -8.07 10.45 -5.15
C ALA A 70 -8.52 11.69 -5.96
N PRO A 71 -7.63 12.49 -6.59
CA PRO A 71 -8.06 13.64 -7.40
C PRO A 71 -8.83 13.24 -8.67
N ILE A 72 -8.50 12.10 -9.29
CA ILE A 72 -9.28 11.58 -10.44
C ILE A 72 -10.71 11.24 -10.00
N MET A 73 -10.88 10.63 -8.83
CA MET A 73 -12.21 10.33 -8.29
C MET A 73 -12.94 11.59 -7.88
N MET A 74 -12.26 12.60 -7.30
CA MET A 74 -12.85 13.91 -6.98
C MET A 74 -13.45 14.59 -8.22
N GLN A 75 -12.75 14.53 -9.37
CA GLN A 75 -13.26 15.13 -10.61
C GLN A 75 -14.50 14.40 -11.16
N LYS A 76 -14.66 13.12 -10.83
CA LYS A 76 -15.77 12.29 -11.32
C LYS A 76 -16.97 12.25 -10.38
N SER A 77 -16.84 12.73 -9.15
CA SER A 77 -17.89 12.64 -8.13
C SER A 77 -18.27 14.03 -7.63
N GLU A 78 -19.53 14.40 -7.81
CA GLU A 78 -20.05 15.72 -7.42
C GLU A 78 -20.37 15.78 -5.91
N GLU A 79 -20.75 14.67 -5.28
CA GLU A 79 -21.21 14.63 -3.87
C GLU A 79 -20.15 14.15 -2.85
N GLU A 80 -19.14 13.38 -3.28
CA GLU A 80 -18.17 12.71 -2.37
C GLU A 80 -16.81 13.44 -2.24
N VAL A 81 -16.72 14.70 -2.68
CA VAL A 81 -15.46 15.48 -2.74
C VAL A 81 -14.74 15.52 -1.39
N ALA A 82 -15.48 15.65 -0.29
CA ALA A 82 -14.92 15.67 1.06
C ALA A 82 -14.21 14.36 1.42
N GLN A 83 -14.80 13.21 1.08
CA GLN A 83 -14.21 11.91 1.37
C GLN A 83 -12.91 11.69 0.58
N TYR A 84 -12.89 12.04 -0.70
CA TYR A 84 -11.69 11.90 -1.53
C TYR A 84 -10.61 12.93 -1.18
N THR A 85 -10.98 14.11 -0.67
CA THR A 85 -10.02 15.08 -0.14
C THR A 85 -9.31 14.51 1.09
N VAL A 86 -10.07 13.90 2.01
CA VAL A 86 -9.48 13.23 3.18
C VAL A 86 -8.61 12.05 2.76
N MET A 87 -9.06 11.25 1.78
CA MET A 87 -8.25 10.18 1.20
C MET A 87 -6.93 10.71 0.60
N MET A 88 -6.95 11.86 -0.10
CA MET A 88 -5.74 12.48 -0.65
C MET A 88 -4.78 12.93 0.45
N VAL A 89 -5.28 13.57 1.51
CA VAL A 89 -4.46 13.99 2.67
C VAL A 89 -3.83 12.76 3.33
N LEU A 90 -4.60 11.70 3.55
CA LEU A 90 -4.09 10.45 4.12
C LEU A 90 -3.05 9.79 3.20
N ALA A 91 -3.24 9.82 1.88
CA ALA A 91 -2.30 9.29 0.91
C ALA A 91 -0.96 10.06 0.95
N ILE A 92 -0.99 11.39 1.09
CA ILE A 92 0.20 12.22 1.25
C ILE A 92 0.92 11.89 2.55
N LEU A 93 0.20 11.82 3.68
CA LEU A 93 0.78 11.48 4.99
C LEU A 93 1.40 10.08 4.99
N ALA A 94 0.70 9.09 4.43
CA ALA A 94 1.21 7.74 4.28
C ALA A 94 2.46 7.70 3.39
N SER A 95 2.46 8.46 2.29
CA SER A 95 3.62 8.57 1.39
C SER A 95 4.84 9.15 2.13
N ALA A 96 4.64 10.22 2.92
CA ALA A 96 5.68 10.80 3.75
C ALA A 96 6.20 9.81 4.80
N LEU A 97 5.31 9.05 5.45
CA LEU A 97 5.67 8.00 6.39
C LEU A 97 6.52 6.90 5.72
N PHE A 98 6.14 6.42 4.54
CA PHE A 98 6.92 5.41 3.83
C PHE A 98 8.27 5.92 3.35
N LEU A 99 8.37 7.19 2.96
CA LEU A 99 9.65 7.84 2.68
C LEU A 99 10.54 7.90 3.93
N TYR A 100 9.97 8.26 5.08
CA TYR A 100 10.68 8.27 6.35
C TYR A 100 11.16 6.87 6.75
N ILE A 101 10.28 5.86 6.67
CA ILE A 101 10.63 4.46 6.93
C ILE A 101 11.76 4.02 6.01
N ARG A 102 11.71 4.35 4.71
CA ARG A 102 12.77 4.03 3.75
C ARG A 102 14.09 4.71 4.10
N TYR A 103 14.05 5.97 4.53
CA TYR A 103 15.23 6.72 4.96
C TYR A 103 15.88 6.10 6.20
N GLN A 104 15.09 5.79 7.24
CA GLN A 104 15.59 5.22 8.48
C GLN A 104 16.08 3.78 8.32
N SER A 105 15.39 2.98 7.49
CA SER A 105 15.79 1.60 7.23
C SER A 105 16.91 1.47 6.19
N GLY A 106 17.36 2.58 5.60
CA GLY A 106 18.60 2.77 4.82
C GLY A 106 18.75 1.96 3.54
N ARG A 107 18.02 0.85 3.35
CA ARG A 107 18.26 -0.18 2.33
C ARG A 107 17.17 -1.26 2.21
N LEU A 108 16.02 -1.17 2.89
CA LEU A 108 15.06 -2.30 2.95
C LEU A 108 14.55 -2.76 1.56
N PHE A 109 14.42 -1.81 0.62
CA PHE A 109 13.99 -2.01 -0.78
C PHE A 109 15.12 -2.14 -1.79
N GLY A 110 16.38 -2.10 -1.36
CA GLY A 110 17.51 -2.37 -2.23
C GLY A 110 17.44 -3.83 -2.70
N PHE A 111 16.94 -4.04 -3.91
CA PHE A 111 17.30 -5.19 -4.73
C PHE A 111 18.83 -5.25 -4.74
N ARG A 112 19.41 -6.11 -3.91
CA ARG A 112 20.82 -6.43 -3.98
C ARG A 112 20.99 -7.10 -5.34
N ARG A 113 21.47 -6.36 -6.33
CA ARG A 113 22.16 -6.95 -7.49
C ARG A 113 23.30 -7.79 -6.90
N ARG A 114 23.06 -9.09 -6.78
CA ARG A 114 24.09 -10.10 -6.75
C ARG A 114 23.93 -10.88 -8.04
#